data_AF-F0BHF4-F1
#
_entry.id   AF-F0BHF4-F1
#
_cell.length_a   1.000
_cell.length_b   1.000
_cell.length_c   1.000
_cell.angle_alpha   90.00
_cell.angle_beta   90.00
_cell.angle_gamma   90.00
#
_symmetry.space_group_name_H-M   'P 1'
#
loop_
_entity.id
_entity.type
_entity.pdbx_description
1 polymer ?
#
loop_
_entity_poly.entity_id
_entity_poly.type
_entity_poly.pdbx_seq_one_letter_code
_entity_poly.pdbx_strand_id
1 'polypeptide(L)'
;MPTRRAPPPPPSPPPPPPPHAPPPPAGSDSSLIAGYGSTQTAGFKSILTTGYGSTQTAQEGSLLTAGYGSSSTAGSDSSLIAGYGSTQTAGFKSILTTGYGSTQTAQEGSLLTAGYGSSSTAGSD
;
A
#
# COMPACT_ATOMS: atom_id res chain seq x y z
N MET A 1 -35.28 8.78 51.30
CA MET A 1 -35.01 7.94 50.11
C MET A 1 -34.39 8.82 49.03
N PRO A 2 -33.07 8.82 48.79
CA PRO A 2 -32.48 9.59 47.68
C PRO A 2 -32.68 8.86 46.35
N THR A 3 -33.29 9.53 45.37
CA THR A 3 -33.45 9.05 43.99
C THR A 3 -32.12 9.13 43.25
N ARG A 4 -31.45 7.98 43.06
CA ARG A 4 -30.22 7.89 42.27
C ARG A 4 -30.56 8.15 40.80
N ARG A 5 -30.33 9.39 40.33
CA ARG A 5 -30.45 9.73 38.90
C ARG A 5 -29.48 8.85 38.11
N ALA A 6 -30.00 8.15 37.12
CA ALA A 6 -29.19 7.37 36.19
C ALA A 6 -28.24 8.31 35.43
N PRO A 7 -26.98 7.91 35.18
CA PRO A 7 -26.06 8.69 34.36
C PRO A 7 -26.59 8.82 32.93
N PRO A 8 -26.28 9.93 32.24
CA PRO A 8 -26.69 10.12 30.85
C PRO A 8 -26.07 9.05 29.94
N PRO A 9 -26.73 8.69 28.84
CA PRO A 9 -26.17 7.77 27.86
C PRO A 9 -24.90 8.35 27.23
N PRO A 10 -23.95 7.50 26.81
CA PRO A 10 -22.76 7.94 26.11
C PRO A 10 -23.12 8.63 24.78
N PRO A 11 -22.28 9.54 24.28
CA PRO A 11 -22.50 10.20 23.00
C PRO A 11 -22.51 9.19 21.84
N SER A 12 -23.30 9.49 20.82
CA SER A 12 -23.35 8.68 19.59
C SER A 12 -21.97 8.58 18.94
N PRO A 13 -21.61 7.43 18.34
CA PRO A 13 -20.37 7.30 17.58
C PRO A 13 -20.38 8.26 16.38
N PRO A 14 -19.20 8.74 15.92
CA PRO A 14 -19.12 9.58 14.74
C PRO A 14 -19.64 8.82 13.50
N PRO A 15 -20.19 9.52 12.50
CA PRO A 15 -20.63 8.91 11.26
C PRO A 15 -19.45 8.23 10.55
N PRO A 16 -19.69 7.14 9.80
CA PRO A 16 -18.65 6.49 9.02
C PRO A 16 -18.03 7.48 8.01
N PRO A 17 -16.73 7.37 7.72
CA PRO A 17 -16.09 8.20 6.70
C PRO A 17 -16.78 8.03 5.34
N PRO A 18 -16.77 9.06 4.48
CA PRO A 18 -17.34 8.95 3.14
C PRO A 18 -16.67 7.80 2.37
N PRO A 19 -17.41 7.10 1.48
CA PRO A 19 -16.83 6.06 0.66
C PRO A 19 -15.65 6.63 -0.15
N HIS A 20 -14.51 5.95 -0.09
CA HIS A 20 -13.35 6.31 -0.90
C HIS A 20 -13.76 6.34 -2.37
N ALA A 21 -13.39 7.41 -3.08
CA ALA A 21 -13.63 7.53 -4.52
C ALA A 21 -13.09 6.28 -5.24
N PRO A 22 -13.76 5.79 -6.30
CA PRO A 22 -13.24 4.68 -7.08
C PRO A 22 -11.81 5.01 -7.54
N PRO A 23 -10.88 4.05 -7.50
CA PRO A 23 -9.50 4.29 -7.91
C PRO A 23 -9.49 4.81 -9.35
N PRO A 24 -8.60 5.77 -9.68
CA PRO A 24 -8.53 6.29 -11.03
C PRO A 24 -8.24 5.14 -12.01
N PRO A 25 -8.81 5.18 -13.22
CA PRO A 25 -8.52 4.20 -14.24
C PRO A 25 -7.01 4.13 -14.47
N ALA A 26 -6.50 2.93 -14.74
CA ALA A 26 -5.11 2.68 -15.02
C ALA A 26 -4.60 3.70 -16.06
N GLY A 27 -3.48 4.37 -15.78
CA GLY A 27 -2.91 5.37 -16.67
C GLY A 27 -2.59 4.77 -18.03
N SER A 28 -2.55 5.60 -19.07
CA SER A 28 -2.26 5.17 -20.44
C SER A 28 -0.97 4.33 -20.49
N ASP A 29 -0.95 3.30 -21.32
CA ASP A 29 0.18 2.36 -21.48
C ASP A 29 0.58 1.55 -20.23
N SER A 30 -0.32 1.39 -19.26
CA SER A 30 -0.09 0.52 -18.10
C SER A 30 -0.50 -0.94 -18.32
N SER A 31 0.16 -1.85 -17.61
CA SER A 31 -0.13 -3.29 -17.64
C SER A 31 -0.46 -3.80 -16.23
N LEU A 32 -1.68 -4.32 -16.05
CA LEU A 32 -2.19 -4.78 -14.76
C LEU A 32 -2.53 -6.26 -14.80
N ILE A 33 -1.93 -7.05 -13.90
CA ILE A 33 -2.28 -8.45 -13.67
C ILE A 33 -2.80 -8.56 -12.23
N ALA A 34 -4.11 -8.81 -12.09
CA ALA A 34 -4.81 -8.83 -10.80
C ALA A 34 -5.19 -10.23 -10.34
N GLY A 35 -4.71 -10.63 -9.16
CA GLY A 35 -5.30 -11.73 -8.41
C GLY A 35 -6.69 -11.38 -7.87
N TYR A 36 -7.49 -12.38 -7.51
CA TYR A 36 -8.84 -12.17 -7.00
C TYR A 36 -8.85 -11.34 -5.70
N GLY A 37 -9.81 -10.44 -5.58
CA GLY A 37 -9.94 -9.54 -4.42
C GLY A 37 -8.85 -8.48 -4.32
N SER A 38 -8.06 -8.26 -5.38
CA SER A 38 -6.98 -7.26 -5.37
C SER A 38 -7.47 -5.90 -5.84
N THR A 39 -6.80 -4.86 -5.37
CA THR A 39 -7.02 -3.47 -5.79
C THR A 39 -5.75 -2.92 -6.41
N GLN A 40 -5.85 -2.33 -7.61
CA GLN A 40 -4.70 -1.75 -8.30
C GLN A 40 -5.03 -0.35 -8.79
N THR A 41 -4.10 0.57 -8.56
CA THR A 41 -4.10 1.91 -9.12
C THR A 41 -2.76 2.10 -9.83
N ALA A 42 -2.78 2.39 -11.11
CA ALA A 42 -1.57 2.60 -11.90
C ALA A 42 -1.56 3.97 -12.55
N GLY A 43 -0.41 4.61 -12.53
CA GLY A 43 -0.08 5.77 -13.33
C GLY A 43 0.25 5.40 -14.78
N PHE A 44 0.80 6.37 -15.50
CA PHE A 44 1.24 6.22 -16.88
C PHE A 44 2.42 5.24 -16.98
N LYS A 45 2.40 4.32 -17.97
CA LYS A 45 3.50 3.35 -18.21
C LYS A 45 3.89 2.48 -17.01
N SER A 46 2.98 2.23 -16.06
CA SER A 46 3.25 1.39 -14.90
C SER A 46 2.92 -0.09 -15.18
N ILE A 47 3.65 -1.00 -14.55
CA ILE A 47 3.39 -2.44 -14.60
C ILE A 47 3.13 -2.96 -13.19
N LEU A 48 1.95 -3.52 -12.96
CA LEU A 48 1.54 -4.03 -11.64
C LEU A 48 1.13 -5.50 -11.77
N THR A 49 1.77 -6.35 -11.00
CA THR A 49 1.40 -7.76 -10.84
C THR A 49 1.07 -8.01 -9.38
N THR A 50 -0.13 -8.47 -9.07
CA THR A 50 -0.56 -8.73 -7.68
C THR A 50 -1.14 -10.12 -7.51
N GLY A 51 -0.78 -10.77 -6.41
CA GLY A 51 -1.46 -11.92 -5.86
C GLY A 51 -2.80 -11.55 -5.23
N TYR A 52 -3.51 -12.56 -4.73
CA TYR A 52 -4.85 -12.43 -4.14
C TYR A 52 -4.90 -11.47 -2.96
N GLY A 53 -5.98 -10.68 -2.88
CA GLY A 53 -6.26 -9.82 -1.73
C GLY A 53 -5.23 -8.73 -1.48
N SER A 54 -4.46 -8.33 -2.49
CA SER A 54 -3.39 -7.34 -2.32
C SER A 54 -3.76 -5.99 -2.92
N THR A 55 -3.09 -4.94 -2.46
CA THR A 55 -3.35 -3.55 -2.85
C THR A 55 -2.09 -2.92 -3.40
N GLN A 56 -2.13 -2.41 -4.63
CA GLN A 56 -0.99 -1.74 -5.25
C GLN A 56 -1.37 -0.37 -5.78
N THR A 57 -0.54 0.62 -5.49
CA THR A 57 -0.64 1.98 -6.03
C THR A 57 0.70 2.34 -6.66
N ALA A 58 0.70 2.64 -7.94
CA ALA A 58 1.89 2.96 -8.70
C ALA A 58 1.74 4.34 -9.34
N GLN A 59 2.78 5.16 -9.24
CA GLN A 59 2.91 6.38 -10.04
C GLN A 59 3.54 6.05 -11.41
N GLU A 60 3.90 7.08 -12.17
CA GLU A 60 4.45 6.95 -13.53
C GLU A 60 5.68 6.02 -13.58
N GLY A 61 5.76 5.20 -14.62
CA GLY A 61 6.95 4.39 -14.92
C GLY A 61 7.31 3.35 -13.86
N SER A 62 6.39 3.03 -12.95
CA SER A 62 6.68 2.19 -11.79
C SER A 62 6.37 0.71 -12.04
N LEU A 63 7.16 -0.16 -11.45
CA LEU A 63 7.06 -1.62 -11.55
C LEU A 63 6.76 -2.20 -10.16
N LEU A 64 5.58 -2.81 -9.97
CA LEU A 64 5.22 -3.39 -8.68
C LEU A 64 4.83 -4.85 -8.85
N THR A 65 5.42 -5.72 -8.04
CA THR A 65 5.05 -7.13 -7.91
C THR A 65 4.71 -7.42 -6.46
N ALA A 66 3.51 -7.91 -6.19
CA ALA A 66 3.04 -8.23 -4.84
C ALA A 66 2.58 -9.67 -4.72
N GLY A 67 3.00 -10.36 -3.65
CA GLY A 67 2.44 -11.62 -3.20
C GLY A 67 1.08 -11.44 -2.51
N TYR A 68 0.46 -12.53 -2.05
CA TYR A 68 -0.86 -12.51 -1.40
C TYR A 68 -0.92 -11.53 -0.21
N GLY A 69 -2.03 -10.81 -0.10
CA GLY A 69 -2.33 -9.97 1.07
C GLY A 69 -1.31 -8.86 1.30
N SER A 70 -0.57 -8.46 0.28
CA SER A 70 0.46 -7.42 0.38
C SER A 70 -0.11 -6.04 0.07
N SER A 71 0.57 -4.99 0.50
CA SER A 71 0.27 -3.61 0.14
C SER A 71 1.52 -2.91 -0.36
N SER A 72 1.45 -2.21 -1.50
CA SER A 72 2.61 -1.53 -2.07
C SER A 72 2.22 -0.19 -2.69
N THR A 73 2.96 0.85 -2.33
CA THR A 73 2.82 2.20 -2.89
C THR A 73 4.16 2.63 -3.47
N ALA A 74 4.21 2.91 -4.76
CA ALA A 74 5.41 3.32 -5.47
C ALA A 74 5.29 4.75 -5.99
N GLY A 75 6.29 5.59 -5.66
CA GLY A 75 6.53 6.85 -6.35
C GLY A 75 7.08 6.64 -7.76
N SER A 76 7.17 7.69 -8.56
CA SER A 76 7.58 7.57 -9.98
C SER A 76 8.93 6.88 -10.17
N ASP A 77 9.06 6.15 -11.28
CA ASP A 77 10.27 5.41 -11.67
C ASP A 77 10.77 4.40 -10.62
N SER A 78 9.87 3.84 -9.79
CA SER A 78 10.26 2.92 -8.72
C SER A 78 9.97 1.46 -9.03
N SER A 79 10.70 0.56 -8.39
CA SER A 79 10.53 -0.89 -8.51
C SER A 79 10.34 -1.54 -7.14
N LEU A 80 9.20 -2.21 -6.93
CA LEU A 80 8.85 -2.84 -5.66
C LEU A 80 8.54 -4.33 -5.89
N ILE A 81 9.15 -5.19 -5.09
CA ILE A 81 8.86 -6.63 -5.05
C ILE A 81 8.47 -6.99 -3.61
N ALA A 82 7.20 -7.32 -3.39
CA ALA A 82 6.63 -7.63 -2.10
C ALA A 82 6.35 -9.13 -1.96
N GLY A 83 6.94 -9.76 -0.93
CA GLY A 83 6.53 -11.08 -0.48
C GLY A 83 5.16 -11.06 0.19
N TYR A 84 4.63 -12.25 0.51
CA TYR A 84 3.35 -12.44 1.20
C TYR A 84 3.18 -11.56 2.44
N GLY A 85 2.01 -10.92 2.57
CA GLY A 85 1.65 -10.14 3.76
C GLY A 85 2.56 -8.95 4.04
N SER A 86 3.24 -8.42 3.01
CA SER A 86 4.22 -7.34 3.19
C SER A 86 3.63 -5.97 2.87
N THR A 87 4.23 -4.93 3.46
CA THR A 87 3.86 -3.53 3.20
C THR A 87 5.07 -2.75 2.71
N GLN A 88 4.97 -2.07 1.58
CA GLN A 88 6.07 -1.28 1.03
C GLN A 88 5.60 0.09 0.60
N THR A 89 6.38 1.12 0.93
CA THR A 89 6.19 2.50 0.46
C THR A 89 7.51 3.00 -0.10
N ALA A 90 7.53 3.40 -1.36
CA ALA A 90 8.73 3.87 -2.03
C ALA A 90 8.52 5.29 -2.55
N GLY A 91 9.55 6.14 -2.41
CA GLY A 91 9.61 7.48 -2.98
C GLY A 91 9.91 7.44 -4.48
N PHE A 92 10.51 8.50 -5.01
CA PHE A 92 10.96 8.55 -6.40
C PHE A 92 12.19 7.66 -6.62
N LYS A 93 12.30 7.00 -7.79
CA LYS A 93 13.48 6.20 -8.20
C LYS A 93 13.97 5.21 -7.14
N SER A 94 13.05 4.57 -6.44
CA SER A 94 13.36 3.70 -5.31
C SER A 94 13.22 2.24 -5.69
N ILE A 95 14.06 1.38 -5.11
CA ILE A 95 14.03 -0.07 -5.33
C ILE A 95 13.86 -0.78 -3.99
N LEU A 96 12.74 -1.45 -3.78
CA LEU A 96 12.45 -2.17 -2.55
C LEU A 96 12.15 -3.63 -2.87
N THR A 97 12.87 -4.55 -2.23
CA THR A 97 12.57 -5.99 -2.27
C THR A 97 12.37 -6.49 -0.85
N THR A 98 11.28 -7.21 -0.60
CA THR A 98 11.01 -7.73 0.73
C THR A 98 10.47 -9.15 0.73
N GLY A 99 10.91 -9.94 1.71
CA GLY A 99 10.35 -11.25 2.04
C GLY A 99 9.01 -11.16 2.78
N TYR A 100 8.52 -12.30 3.28
CA TYR A 100 7.23 -12.42 3.97
C TYR A 100 7.10 -11.46 5.17
N GLY A 101 5.90 -10.90 5.36
CA GLY A 101 5.48 -10.23 6.58
C GLY A 101 6.33 -9.01 6.96
N SER A 102 6.88 -8.32 5.97
CA SER A 102 7.88 -7.27 6.18
C SER A 102 7.35 -5.90 5.79
N THR A 103 7.93 -4.85 6.38
CA THR A 103 7.50 -3.46 6.17
C THR A 103 8.68 -2.58 5.78
N GLN A 104 8.66 -1.99 4.58
CA GLN A 104 9.72 -1.08 4.14
C GLN A 104 9.18 0.27 3.72
N THR A 105 9.86 1.33 4.14
CA THR A 105 9.59 2.70 3.70
C THR A 105 10.88 3.30 3.16
N ALA A 106 10.89 3.72 1.91
CA ALA A 106 12.07 4.31 1.29
C ALA A 106 11.72 5.69 0.74
N GLN A 107 12.60 6.66 0.98
CA GLN A 107 12.52 7.97 0.34
C GLN A 107 13.24 7.94 -1.01
N GLU A 108 13.38 9.10 -1.65
CA GLU A 108 13.98 9.22 -2.98
C GLU A 108 15.32 8.46 -3.10
N GLY A 109 15.50 7.75 -4.22
CA GLY A 109 16.76 7.10 -4.58
C GLY A 109 17.18 5.95 -3.67
N SER A 110 16.28 5.46 -2.79
CA SER A 110 16.61 4.44 -1.81
C SER A 110 16.62 3.04 -2.42
N LEU A 111 17.57 2.21 -1.96
CA LEU A 111 17.62 0.78 -2.25
C LEU A 111 17.53 0.00 -0.95
N LEU A 112 16.45 -0.77 -0.79
CA LEU A 112 16.17 -1.54 0.41
C LEU A 112 15.90 -3.02 0.07
N THR A 113 16.53 -3.92 0.84
CA THR A 113 16.26 -5.35 0.76
C THR A 113 16.02 -5.89 2.16
N ALA A 114 14.85 -6.47 2.39
CA ALA A 114 14.43 -7.03 3.67
C ALA A 114 14.13 -8.52 3.56
N GLY A 115 14.49 -9.26 4.60
CA GLY A 115 14.23 -10.70 4.72
C GLY A 115 12.81 -10.98 5.21
N TYR A 116 12.65 -12.03 6.01
CA TYR A 116 11.40 -12.36 6.69
C TYR A 116 11.16 -11.41 7.88
N GLY A 117 9.92 -10.95 8.08
CA GLY A 117 9.48 -10.22 9.27
C GLY A 117 10.29 -8.95 9.57
N SER A 118 10.90 -8.35 8.55
CA SER A 118 11.85 -7.26 8.72
C SER A 118 11.16 -5.90 8.51
N SER A 119 11.58 -4.90 9.27
CA SER A 119 11.09 -3.53 9.12
C SER A 119 12.25 -2.55 8.91
N SER A 120 12.20 -1.71 7.88
CA SER A 120 13.29 -0.79 7.57
C SER A 120 12.81 0.51 6.93
N THR A 121 13.51 1.59 7.23
CA THR A 121 13.25 2.91 6.63
C THR A 121 14.54 3.48 6.06
N ALA A 122 14.54 3.87 4.79
CA ALA A 122 15.63 4.65 4.18
C ALA A 122 15.20 6.11 4.02
N GLY A 123 16.07 7.04 4.43
CA GLY A 123 15.90 8.47 4.26
C GLY A 123 16.51 8.97 2.94
N SER A 124 16.23 10.23 2.61
CA SER A 124 16.94 10.98 1.57
C SER A 124 18.17 11.67 2.19
N ASP A 125 19.33 11.57 1.54
CA ASP A 125 20.56 12.29 1.91
C ASP A 125 20.55 13.74 1.39
#